data_AF-A0A853BQ76-F1
#
_entry.id   AF-A0A853BQ76-F1
#
_cell.length_a   1.000
_cell.length_b   1.000
_cell.length_c   1.000
_cell.angle_alpha   90.00
_cell.angle_beta   90.00
_cell.angle_gamma   90.00
#
_symmetry.space_group_name_H-M   'P 1'
#
loop_
_entity.id
_entity.type
_entity.pdbx_description
1 polymer ?
#
loop_
_entity_poly.entity_id
_entity_poly.type
_entity_poly.pdbx_seq_one_letter_code
_entity_poly.pdbx_strand_id
1 'polypeptide(L)'
;MPLWWMGVHGGAGESTLAELSRYGYGAGHAWPVTPTPPTVVLVARTHYYGLMRARHAATEWARGDIAADLLGLVLIADAPGALPRPLRDLARLVSGGVPRTWRIPWVPQWRLQTPTLATAPRAIHRLFAETVPSAAPPTP
;
A
#
# COMPACT_ATOMS: atom_id res chain seq x y z
N MET A 1 7.02 -16.09 -1.56
CA MET A 1 5.55 -15.96 -1.69
C MET A 1 5.24 -14.67 -2.45
N PRO A 2 4.17 -14.61 -3.26
CA PRO A 2 3.79 -13.39 -3.98
C PRO A 2 3.38 -12.28 -3.00
N LEU A 3 3.74 -11.04 -3.32
CA LEU A 3 3.32 -9.86 -2.57
C LEU A 3 1.98 -9.35 -3.12
N TRP A 4 1.05 -9.00 -2.24
CA TRP A 4 -0.22 -8.40 -2.61
C TRP A 4 -0.29 -6.93 -2.19
N TRP A 5 -0.53 -6.05 -3.16
CA TRP A 5 -0.93 -4.68 -2.92
C TRP A 5 -2.44 -4.66 -2.74
N MET A 6 -2.93 -4.23 -1.57
CA MET A 6 -4.36 -4.17 -1.27
C MET A 6 -4.79 -2.73 -1.08
N GLY A 7 -5.42 -2.16 -2.09
CA GLY A 7 -6.07 -0.85 -1.99
C GLY A 7 -7.29 -0.94 -1.08
N VAL A 8 -7.29 -0.22 0.04
CA VAL A 8 -8.42 -0.29 0.99
C VAL A 8 -9.69 0.44 0.48
N HIS A 9 -9.58 1.07 -0.69
CA HIS A 9 -10.64 1.76 -1.41
C HIS A 9 -10.32 1.88 -2.91
N GLY A 10 -11.35 2.18 -3.72
CA GLY A 10 -11.18 2.52 -5.14
C GLY A 10 -10.28 3.75 -5.33
N GLY A 11 -9.32 3.66 -6.26
CA GLY A 11 -8.36 4.74 -6.53
C GLY A 11 -7.24 4.89 -5.48
N ALA A 12 -7.01 3.88 -4.63
CA ALA A 12 -5.95 3.89 -3.62
C ALA A 12 -4.53 4.00 -4.20
N GLY A 13 -4.32 3.61 -5.46
CA GLY A 13 -3.01 3.46 -6.10
C GLY A 13 -2.50 2.02 -6.13
N GLU A 14 -3.37 1.05 -5.82
CA GLU A 14 -3.10 -0.39 -5.89
C GLU A 14 -2.58 -0.83 -7.26
N SER A 15 -3.35 -0.55 -8.33
CA SER A 15 -2.99 -0.93 -9.69
C SER A 15 -1.65 -0.32 -10.12
N THR A 16 -1.42 0.95 -9.79
CA THR A 16 -0.16 1.63 -10.06
C THR A 16 1.02 0.95 -9.36
N LEU A 17 0.88 0.55 -8.09
CA LEU A 17 1.97 -0.16 -7.40
C LEU A 17 2.18 -1.58 -7.96
N ALA A 18 1.10 -2.28 -8.31
CA ALA A 18 1.19 -3.59 -8.96
C ALA A 18 1.94 -3.49 -10.30
N GLU A 19 1.54 -2.57 -11.17
CA GLU A 19 2.17 -2.34 -12.49
C GLU A 19 3.64 -1.90 -12.39
N LEU A 20 3.98 -1.09 -11.40
CA LEU A 20 5.36 -0.65 -11.17
C LEU A 20 6.21 -1.74 -10.49
N SER A 21 5.60 -2.71 -9.81
CA SER A 21 6.31 -3.75 -9.09
C SER A 21 6.65 -4.94 -10.01
N ARG A 22 7.79 -5.58 -9.78
CA ARG A 22 8.21 -6.75 -10.57
C ARG A 22 7.49 -8.04 -10.18
N TYR A 23 7.05 -8.15 -8.93
CA TYR A 23 6.57 -9.41 -8.32
C TYR A 23 5.33 -9.24 -7.44
N GLY A 24 4.66 -8.09 -7.51
CA GLY A 24 3.48 -7.77 -6.71
C GLY A 24 2.19 -7.80 -7.54
N TYR A 25 1.12 -8.28 -6.93
CA TYR A 25 -0.20 -8.38 -7.55
C TYR A 25 -1.18 -7.41 -6.88
N GLY A 26 -2.13 -6.87 -7.65
CA GLY A 26 -3.27 -6.16 -7.08
C GLY A 26 -4.26 -7.14 -6.44
N ALA A 27 -4.79 -6.80 -5.28
CA ALA A 27 -5.76 -7.59 -4.54
C ALA A 27 -7.24 -7.28 -4.90
N GLY A 28 -7.51 -6.35 -5.81
CA GLY A 28 -8.87 -6.00 -6.21
C GLY A 28 -9.67 -5.33 -5.09
N HIS A 29 -8.99 -4.54 -4.25
CA HIS A 29 -9.56 -3.85 -3.10
C HIS A 29 -10.16 -4.72 -1.99
N ALA A 30 -9.79 -6.00 -1.95
CA ALA A 30 -10.21 -6.95 -0.93
C ALA A 30 -9.01 -7.73 -0.38
N TRP A 31 -9.14 -8.30 0.81
CA TRP A 31 -8.14 -9.22 1.32
C TRP A 31 -7.96 -10.40 0.34
N PRO A 32 -6.73 -10.70 -0.12
CA PRO A 32 -6.51 -11.81 -1.04
C PRO A 32 -6.95 -13.13 -0.42
N VAL A 33 -7.64 -13.95 -1.21
CA VAL A 33 -8.03 -15.29 -0.81
C VAL A 33 -7.06 -16.28 -1.46
N THR A 34 -6.14 -16.81 -0.66
CA THR A 34 -5.08 -17.72 -1.12
C THR A 34 -5.02 -18.99 -0.26
N PRO A 35 -4.52 -20.12 -0.78
CA PRO A 35 -4.41 -21.38 0.00
C PRO A 35 -3.50 -21.30 1.22
N THR A 36 -2.59 -20.33 1.25
CA THR A 36 -1.69 -20.03 2.37
C THR A 36 -1.84 -18.55 2.72
N PRO A 37 -1.54 -18.12 3.97
CA PRO A 37 -1.62 -16.71 4.34
C PRO A 37 -0.85 -15.82 3.35
N PRO A 38 -1.50 -14.84 2.70
CA PRO A 38 -0.82 -13.97 1.74
C PRO A 38 0.04 -12.94 2.46
N THR A 39 1.16 -12.58 1.85
CA THR A 39 1.92 -11.39 2.26
C THR A 39 1.28 -10.15 1.66
N VAL A 40 0.83 -9.22 2.51
CA VAL A 40 0.01 -8.07 2.08
C VAL A 40 0.65 -6.75 2.48
N VAL A 41 0.54 -5.75 1.60
CA VAL A 41 0.75 -4.34 1.91
C VAL A 41 -0.54 -3.58 1.62
N LEU A 42 -1.08 -2.90 2.63
CA LEU A 42 -2.23 -2.02 2.47
C LEU A 42 -1.82 -0.77 1.69
N VAL A 43 -2.73 -0.25 0.88
CA VAL A 43 -2.52 0.97 0.10
C VAL A 43 -3.71 1.90 0.30
N ALA A 44 -3.44 3.16 0.63
CA ALA A 44 -4.48 4.17 0.83
C ALA A 44 -4.02 5.55 0.38
N ARG A 45 -4.97 6.39 -0.05
CA ARG A 45 -4.74 7.82 -0.23
C ARG A 45 -4.90 8.57 1.08
N THR A 46 -4.23 9.71 1.22
CA THR A 46 -4.21 10.50 2.46
C THR A 46 -5.45 11.38 2.69
N HIS A 47 -6.54 11.20 1.93
CA HIS A 47 -7.82 11.84 2.21
C HIS A 47 -8.59 11.10 3.31
N TYR A 48 -9.58 11.76 3.92
CA TYR A 48 -10.33 11.22 5.08
C TYR A 48 -10.88 9.81 4.85
N TYR A 49 -11.62 9.60 3.76
CA TYR A 49 -12.20 8.28 3.43
C TYR A 49 -11.13 7.18 3.34
N GLY A 50 -9.99 7.45 2.70
CA GLY A 50 -8.92 6.48 2.51
C GLY A 50 -8.23 6.12 3.82
N LEU A 51 -7.97 7.11 4.67
CA LEU A 51 -7.41 6.89 6.00
C LEU A 51 -8.37 6.12 6.92
N MET A 52 -9.68 6.38 6.86
CA MET A 52 -10.66 5.61 7.63
C MET A 52 -10.77 4.16 7.16
N ARG A 53 -10.72 3.91 5.84
CA ARG A 53 -10.66 2.55 5.29
C ARG A 53 -9.37 1.83 5.67
N ALA A 54 -8.24 2.54 5.69
CA ALA A 54 -6.97 2.00 6.16
C ALA A 54 -7.03 1.62 7.65
N ARG A 55 -7.66 2.46 8.48
CA ARG A 55 -7.92 2.14 9.89
C ARG A 55 -8.75 0.87 10.04
N HIS A 56 -9.80 0.72 9.23
CA HIS A 56 -10.66 -0.46 9.25
C HIS A 56 -9.88 -1.73 8.95
N ALA A 57 -9.15 -1.76 7.82
CA ALA A 57 -8.32 -2.89 7.43
C ALA A 57 -7.23 -3.21 8.49
N ALA A 58 -6.56 -2.19 9.02
CA ALA A 58 -5.58 -2.39 10.10
C ALA A 58 -6.23 -3.00 11.36
N THR A 59 -7.49 -2.63 11.66
CA THR A 59 -8.24 -3.17 12.80
C THR A 59 -8.65 -4.62 12.57
N GLU A 60 -9.14 -4.98 11.37
CA GLU A 60 -9.46 -6.37 11.00
C GLU A 60 -8.22 -7.28 11.16
N TRP A 61 -7.08 -6.84 10.63
CA TRP A 61 -5.82 -7.57 10.78
C TRP A 61 -5.38 -7.69 12.25
N ALA A 62 -5.40 -6.59 13.01
CA ALA A 62 -4.96 -6.56 14.40
C ALA A 62 -5.83 -7.43 15.33
N ARG A 63 -7.11 -7.66 14.97
CA ARG A 63 -8.01 -8.57 15.68
C ARG A 63 -7.75 -10.05 15.37
N GLY A 64 -6.99 -10.34 14.31
CA GLY A 64 -6.82 -11.70 13.81
C GLY A 64 -7.99 -12.19 12.96
N ASP A 65 -8.88 -11.30 12.52
CA ASP A 65 -10.03 -11.66 11.67
C ASP A 65 -9.58 -12.14 10.27
N ILE A 66 -8.36 -11.77 9.87
CA ILE A 66 -7.77 -12.09 8.57
C ILE A 66 -6.44 -12.78 8.76
N ALA A 67 -6.30 -13.98 8.18
CA ALA A 67 -5.05 -14.72 8.14
C ALA A 67 -4.15 -14.19 7.01
N ALA A 68 -3.43 -13.09 7.26
CA ALA A 68 -2.48 -12.49 6.33
C ALA A 68 -1.22 -11.97 7.02
N ASP A 69 -0.07 -12.09 6.34
CA ASP A 69 1.20 -11.53 6.76
C ASP A 69 1.27 -10.06 6.32
N LEU A 70 0.76 -9.16 7.16
CA LEU A 70 0.76 -7.73 6.88
C LEU A 70 2.18 -7.14 7.02
N LEU A 71 2.76 -6.68 5.92
CA LEU A 71 4.06 -5.98 5.95
C LEU A 71 3.92 -4.51 6.36
N GLY A 72 2.78 -3.88 6.08
CA GLY A 72 2.53 -2.49 6.44
C GLY A 72 1.54 -1.76 5.54
N LEU A 73 1.63 -0.43 5.55
CA LEU A 73 0.74 0.49 4.85
C LEU A 73 1.50 1.49 3.98
N VAL A 74 1.10 1.63 2.72
CA VAL A 74 1.52 2.71 1.84
C VAL A 74 0.48 3.83 1.88
N LEU A 75 0.90 5.01 2.29
CA LEU A 75 0.11 6.24 2.21
C LEU A 75 0.57 7.06 1.00
N ILE A 76 -0.31 7.20 0.01
CA ILE A 76 -0.06 7.98 -1.21
C ILE A 76 -0.76 9.32 -1.09
N ALA A 77 -0.05 10.42 -1.34
CA ALA A 77 -0.62 11.77 -1.25
C ALA A 77 -1.88 11.92 -2.13
N ASP A 78 -2.97 12.41 -1.56
CA ASP A 78 -4.21 12.68 -2.29
C ASP A 78 -4.14 13.98 -3.13
N ALA A 79 -3.36 14.96 -2.67
CA ALA A 79 -3.19 16.27 -3.29
C ALA A 79 -1.75 16.79 -3.13
N PRO A 80 -1.32 17.81 -3.92
CA PRO A 80 -0.05 18.48 -3.70
C PRO A 80 -0.01 19.24 -2.37
N GLY A 81 1.19 19.44 -1.84
CA GLY A 81 1.43 20.26 -0.65
C GLY A 81 1.38 19.49 0.66
N ALA A 82 1.33 20.24 1.76
CA ALA A 82 1.32 19.66 3.10
C ALA A 82 -0.08 19.14 3.45
N LEU A 83 -0.14 17.89 3.95
CA LEU A 83 -1.38 17.28 4.41
C LEU A 83 -1.98 18.12 5.57
N PRO A 84 -3.27 18.50 5.57
CA PRO A 84 -3.91 19.23 6.67
C PRO A 84 -3.75 18.55 8.03
N ARG A 85 -3.68 19.33 9.12
CA ARG A 85 -3.43 18.80 10.48
C ARG A 85 -4.35 17.64 10.86
N PRO A 86 -5.69 17.72 10.69
CA PRO A 86 -6.57 16.61 11.04
C PRO A 86 -6.24 15.31 10.30
N LEU A 87 -5.89 15.40 9.01
CA LEU A 87 -5.51 14.25 8.20
C LEU A 87 -4.12 13.72 8.57
N ARG A 88 -3.17 14.59 8.95
CA ARG A 88 -1.87 14.14 9.49
C ARG A 88 -2.02 13.37 10.78
N ASP A 89 -2.86 13.85 11.69
CA ASP A 89 -3.10 13.21 12.99
C ASP A 89 -3.80 11.86 12.80
N LEU A 90 -4.79 11.79 11.90
CA LEU A 90 -5.41 10.53 11.52
C LEU A 90 -4.40 9.56 10.85
N ALA A 91 -3.57 10.04 9.93
CA ALA A 91 -2.56 9.23 9.28
C ALA A 91 -1.52 8.69 10.29
N ARG A 92 -1.15 9.47 11.31
CA ARG A 92 -0.27 9.01 12.40
C ARG A 92 -0.93 7.92 13.24
N LEU A 93 -2.20 8.10 13.59
CA LEU A 93 -2.97 7.10 14.34
C LEU A 93 -3.01 5.77 13.58
N VAL A 94 -3.36 5.79 12.29
CA VAL A 94 -3.40 4.57 11.47
C VAL A 94 -2.01 3.96 11.31
N SER A 95 -0.97 4.77 11.08
CA SER A 95 0.41 4.30 11.01
C SER A 95 0.87 3.58 12.27
N GLY A 96 0.38 3.95 13.45
CA GLY A 96 0.70 3.28 14.72
C GLY A 96 0.07 1.91 14.89
N GLY A 97 -0.94 1.56 14.09
CA GLY A 97 -1.64 0.28 14.13
C GLY A 97 -1.13 -0.78 13.16
N VAL A 98 -0.04 -0.51 12.42
CA VAL A 98 0.52 -1.42 11.42
C VAL A 98 2.03 -1.56 11.60
N PRO A 99 2.67 -2.66 11.14
CA PRO A 99 4.10 -2.90 11.38
C PRO A 99 5.03 -1.84 10.78
N ARG A 100 4.64 -1.27 9.63
CA ARG A 100 5.44 -0.27 8.91
C ARG A 100 4.53 0.66 8.12
N THR A 101 4.98 1.89 7.89
CA THR A 101 4.33 2.81 6.95
C THR A 101 5.33 3.40 5.96
N TRP A 102 4.97 3.37 4.68
CA TRP A 102 5.65 4.11 3.61
C TRP A 102 4.80 5.30 3.17
N ARG A 103 5.46 6.38 2.75
CA ARG A 103 4.80 7.59 2.24
C ARG A 103 5.26 7.87 0.82
N ILE A 104 4.31 7.92 -0.11
CA ILE A 104 4.56 8.29 -1.50
C ILE A 104 4.05 9.73 -1.69
N PRO A 105 4.91 10.67 -2.12
CA PRO A 105 4.51 12.05 -2.32
C PRO A 105 3.57 12.18 -3.51
N TRP A 106 2.98 13.36 -3.66
CA TRP A 106 2.30 13.72 -4.88
C TRP A 106 3.31 13.82 -6.03
N VAL A 107 3.05 13.11 -7.14
CA VAL A 107 3.89 13.12 -8.34
C VAL A 107 3.10 13.79 -9.47
N PRO A 108 3.29 15.10 -9.73
CA PRO A 108 2.52 15.83 -10.74
C PRO A 108 2.52 15.16 -12.12
N GLN A 109 3.66 14.59 -12.50
CA GLN A 109 3.86 13.95 -13.80
C GLN A 109 2.93 12.76 -14.03
N TRP A 110 2.54 12.03 -13.00
CA TRP A 110 1.63 10.87 -13.14
C TRP A 110 0.22 11.25 -13.60
N ARG A 111 -0.12 12.54 -13.62
CA ARG A 111 -1.36 13.05 -14.24
C ARG A 111 -1.25 13.22 -15.74
N LEU A 112 -0.03 13.32 -16.26
CA LEU A 112 0.25 13.69 -17.65
C LEU A 112 0.73 12.48 -18.46
N GLN A 113 1.18 11.43 -17.79
CA GLN A 113 1.72 10.22 -18.42
C GLN A 113 1.57 9.01 -17.51
N THR A 114 1.57 7.81 -18.12
CA THR A 114 1.60 6.54 -17.39
C THR A 114 2.83 6.44 -16.50
N PRO A 115 2.70 6.10 -15.21
CA PRO A 115 3.82 5.89 -14.32
C PRO A 115 4.77 4.80 -14.83
N THR A 116 6.07 5.04 -14.74
CA THR A 116 7.11 4.03 -15.00
C THR A 116 8.12 4.02 -13.87
N LEU A 117 8.84 2.90 -13.68
CA LEU A 117 9.91 2.84 -12.68
C LEU A 117 11.00 3.91 -12.90
N ALA A 118 11.28 4.30 -14.15
CA ALA A 118 12.25 5.35 -14.46
C ALA A 118 11.79 6.75 -14.03
N THR A 119 10.47 6.97 -13.94
CA THR A 119 9.84 8.25 -13.57
C THR A 119 9.33 8.25 -12.13
N ALA A 120 9.50 7.14 -11.40
CA ALA A 120 9.01 6.98 -10.05
C ALA A 120 9.87 7.77 -9.04
N PRO A 121 9.27 8.34 -7.98
CA PRO A 121 10.04 9.00 -6.94
C PRO A 121 10.88 7.99 -6.15
N ARG A 122 11.97 8.44 -5.52
CA ARG A 122 12.84 7.62 -4.64
C ARG A 122 12.05 6.81 -3.60
N ALA A 123 10.92 7.33 -3.12
CA ALA A 123 10.05 6.65 -2.18
C ALA A 123 9.50 5.32 -2.72
N ILE A 124 9.22 5.21 -4.02
CA ILE A 124 8.76 3.96 -4.67
C ILE A 124 9.90 2.95 -4.75
N HIS A 125 11.10 3.38 -5.15
CA HIS A 125 12.27 2.50 -5.17
C HIS A 125 12.59 1.93 -3.78
N ARG A 126 12.50 2.79 -2.76
CA ARG A 126 12.68 2.38 -1.36
C ARG A 126 11.59 1.41 -0.91
N LEU A 127 10.33 1.71 -1.21
CA LEU A 127 9.21 0.80 -0.94
C LEU A 127 9.51 -0.58 -1.52
N PHE A 128 9.84 -0.65 -2.80
CA PHE A 128 10.09 -1.93 -3.46
C PHE A 128 11.32 -2.65 -2.92
N ALA A 129 12.40 -1.96 -2.60
CA ALA A 129 13.57 -2.56 -1.95
C ALA A 129 13.22 -3.18 -0.58
N GLU A 130 12.30 -2.57 0.16
CA GLU A 130 11.88 -3.02 1.50
C GLU A 130 10.74 -4.05 1.47
N THR A 131 10.07 -4.23 0.32
CA THR A 131 8.98 -5.20 0.14
C THR A 131 9.35 -6.33 -0.83
N VAL A 132 10.60 -6.43 -1.27
CA VAL A 132 11.05 -7.59 -2.07
C VAL A 132 10.81 -8.85 -1.24
N PRO A 133 10.04 -9.83 -1.74
CA PRO A 133 9.92 -11.10 -1.05
C PRO A 133 11.31 -11.71 -0.86
N SER A 134 11.63 -12.17 0.36
CA SER A 134 12.83 -13.00 0.55
C SER A 134 12.69 -14.22 -0.36
N ALA A 135 13.60 -14.36 -1.32
CA ALA A 135 13.49 -15.35 -2.38
C ALA A 135 13.53 -16.78 -1.83
N ALA A 136 12.44 -17.52 -2.04
CA ALA A 136 12.52 -18.90 -2.49
C ALA A 136 11.60 -19.00 -3.72
N PRO A 137 12.10 -19.44 -4.89
CA PRO A 137 11.26 -19.64 -6.07
C PRO A 137 10.27 -20.79 -5.81
N PRO A 138 9.02 -20.73 -6.30
CA PRO A 138 8.19 -21.91 -6.36
C PRO A 138 8.83 -22.89 -7.36
N THR A 139 9.13 -24.10 -6.89
CA THR A 139 9.47 -25.24 -7.74
C THR A 139 8.23 -25.60 -8.60
N PRO A 140 8.40 -25.94 -9.89
CA PRO A 140 7.28 -26.31 -10.76
C PRO A 140 6.47 -27.51 -10.25
#